data_AF-A0A4U9HXT2-F1
#
_entry.id   AF-A0A4U9HXT2-F1
#
_cell.length_a   1.000
_cell.length_b   1.000
_cell.length_c   1.000
_cell.angle_alpha   90.00
_cell.angle_beta   90.00
_cell.angle_gamma   90.00
#
_symmetry.space_group_name_H-M   'P 1'
#
loop_
_entity.id
_entity.type
_entity.pdbx_description
1 polymer ?
#
loop_
_entity_poly.entity_id
_entity_poly.type
_entity_poly.pdbx_seq_one_letter_code
_entity_poly.pdbx_strand_id
1 'polypeptide(L)'
;MPIMVGSNSDEASVMAVFGIDLAGQIQKLRRERRLGLGLIKLLYPGVKDDTELGRQVCRDMAFTTLGFVVMQAQQRVGQPCWRYWFDYVAEAEHATYVNGAWHGNEVPYVFDTLTFGRACPTLRE
;
A
#
# COMPACT_ATOMS: atom_id res chain seq x y z
N MET A 1 23.15 5.35 -12.14
CA MET A 1 22.31 6.37 -11.48
C MET A 1 21.76 5.77 -10.20
N PRO A 2 21.85 6.47 -9.06
CA PRO A 2 21.20 6.06 -7.83
C PRO A 2 19.67 6.15 -7.92
N ILE A 3 18.94 5.29 -7.20
CA ILE A 3 17.47 5.27 -7.15
C ILE A 3 16.94 5.36 -5.72
N MET A 4 15.86 6.11 -5.52
CA MET A 4 15.00 6.03 -4.33
C MET A 4 13.60 5.56 -4.75
N VAL A 5 13.06 4.56 -4.06
CA VAL A 5 11.76 3.96 -4.37
C VAL A 5 11.06 3.53 -3.08
N GLY A 6 9.73 3.57 -3.04
CA GLY A 6 9.01 3.18 -1.83
C GLY A 6 7.56 2.86 -2.09
N SER A 7 6.84 2.64 -0.99
CA SER A 7 5.41 2.34 -1.00
C SER A 7 4.76 2.85 0.27
N ASN A 8 3.45 3.03 0.21
CA ASN A 8 2.60 3.39 1.33
C ASN A 8 2.07 2.14 2.05
N SER A 9 1.61 2.28 3.28
CA SER A 9 1.14 1.14 4.08
C SER A 9 -0.18 0.52 3.62
N ASP A 10 -1.00 1.28 2.88
CA ASP A 10 -2.26 0.85 2.29
C ASP A 10 -2.36 1.18 0.78
N GLU A 11 -1.37 0.79 -0.02
CA GLU A 11 -1.40 0.98 -1.48
C GLU A 11 -2.59 0.31 -2.16
N ALA A 12 -3.06 -0.81 -1.59
CA ALA A 12 -4.17 -1.56 -2.13
C ALA A 12 -5.50 -0.78 -2.03
N SER A 13 -5.57 0.35 -1.33
CA SER A 13 -6.77 1.18 -1.26
C SER A 13 -7.25 1.65 -2.65
N VAL A 14 -6.31 1.85 -3.60
CA VAL A 14 -6.65 2.28 -4.96
C VAL A 14 -7.31 1.17 -5.79
N MET A 15 -7.16 -0.10 -5.41
CA MET A 15 -7.74 -1.23 -6.14
C MET A 15 -9.26 -1.18 -6.18
N ALA A 16 -9.89 -0.67 -5.12
CA ALA A 16 -11.34 -0.44 -5.09
C ALA A 16 -11.78 0.56 -6.16
N VAL A 17 -10.97 1.59 -6.43
CA VAL A 17 -11.22 2.61 -7.47
C VAL A 17 -11.08 2.02 -8.87
N PHE A 18 -10.17 1.05 -9.06
CA PHE A 18 -10.00 0.34 -10.33
C PHE A 18 -10.96 -0.84 -10.54
N GLY A 19 -11.93 -1.04 -9.65
CA GLY A 19 -12.93 -2.12 -9.74
C GLY A 19 -12.35 -3.52 -9.52
N ILE A 20 -11.20 -3.63 -8.86
CA ILE A 20 -10.58 -4.92 -8.53
C ILE A 20 -11.11 -5.39 -7.17
N ASP A 21 -11.97 -6.41 -7.19
CA ASP A 21 -12.50 -7.05 -5.99
C ASP A 21 -11.47 -8.01 -5.37
N LEU A 22 -10.73 -7.48 -4.39
CA LEU A 22 -9.72 -8.20 -3.62
C LEU A 22 -10.30 -9.41 -2.88
N ALA A 23 -11.47 -9.25 -2.26
CA ALA A 23 -12.13 -10.32 -1.52
C ALA A 23 -12.61 -11.43 -2.46
N GLY A 24 -13.18 -11.06 -3.61
CA GLY A 24 -13.57 -11.99 -4.66
C GLY A 24 -12.38 -12.79 -5.21
N GLN A 25 -11.22 -12.14 -5.40
CA GLN A 25 -10.00 -12.83 -5.82
C GLN A 25 -9.51 -13.85 -4.79
N ILE A 26 -9.49 -13.51 -3.49
CA ILE A 26 -9.12 -14.45 -2.44
C ILE A 26 -10.14 -15.59 -2.32
N GLN A 27 -11.44 -15.30 -2.44
CA GLN A 27 -12.48 -16.35 -2.44
C GLN A 27 -12.37 -17.28 -3.66
N LYS A 28 -12.03 -16.75 -4.83
CA LYS A 28 -11.75 -17.55 -6.02
C LYS A 28 -10.51 -18.43 -5.79
N LEU A 29 -9.44 -17.86 -5.26
CA LEU A 29 -8.21 -18.60 -4.93
C LEU A 29 -8.47 -19.69 -3.89
N ARG A 30 -9.32 -19.44 -2.89
CA ARG A 30 -9.77 -20.45 -1.92
C ARG A 30 -10.49 -21.60 -2.59
N ARG A 31 -11.34 -21.34 -3.58
CA ARG A 31 -12.09 -22.38 -4.30
C ARG A 31 -11.20 -23.20 -5.23
N GLU A 32 -10.30 -22.54 -5.96
CA GLU A 32 -9.53 -23.17 -7.04
C GLU A 32 -8.16 -23.70 -6.60
N ARG A 33 -7.55 -23.12 -5.56
CA ARG A 33 -6.16 -23.36 -5.14
C ARG A 33 -6.00 -23.36 -3.61
N ARG A 34 -6.76 -24.23 -2.92
CA ARG A 34 -6.75 -24.35 -1.44
C ARG A 34 -5.34 -24.47 -0.83
N LEU A 35 -4.46 -25.28 -1.42
CA LEU A 35 -3.08 -25.44 -0.97
C LEU A 35 -2.27 -24.16 -1.16
N GLY A 36 -2.45 -23.46 -2.28
CA GLY A 36 -1.79 -22.18 -2.55
C GLY A 36 -2.19 -21.10 -1.55
N LEU A 37 -3.48 -21.02 -1.20
CA LEU A 37 -3.95 -20.11 -0.15
C LEU A 37 -3.34 -20.44 1.22
N GLY A 38 -3.13 -21.73 1.53
CA GLY A 38 -2.46 -22.15 2.76
C GLY A 38 -1.01 -21.64 2.84
N LEU A 39 -0.27 -21.69 1.73
CA LEU A 39 1.08 -21.14 1.63
C LEU A 39 1.09 -19.62 1.76
N ILE A 40 0.14 -18.93 1.13
CA ILE A 40 0.02 -17.47 1.28
C ILE A 40 -0.25 -17.10 2.74
N LYS A 41 -1.16 -17.79 3.42
CA LYS A 41 -1.43 -17.54 4.85
C LYS A 41 -0.20 -17.73 5.75
N LEU A 42 0.73 -18.60 5.37
CA LEU A 42 1.99 -18.77 6.08
C LEU A 42 2.91 -17.53 5.95
N LEU A 43 2.84 -16.83 4.82
CA LEU A 43 3.61 -15.60 4.56
C LEU A 43 3.03 -14.37 5.29
N TYR A 44 1.74 -14.43 5.70
CA TYR A 44 1.03 -13.35 6.40
C TYR A 44 0.54 -13.80 7.79
N PRO A 45 1.47 -14.10 8.73
CA PRO A 45 1.10 -14.55 10.06
C PRO A 45 0.30 -13.47 10.80
N GLY A 46 -0.81 -13.85 11.42
CA GLY A 46 -1.67 -12.95 12.19
C GLY A 46 -2.87 -12.38 11.44
N VAL A 47 -2.93 -12.51 10.11
CA VAL A 47 -4.07 -12.06 9.31
C VAL A 47 -5.11 -13.18 9.20
N LYS A 48 -6.25 -13.00 9.88
CA LYS A 48 -7.33 -14.02 9.94
C LYS A 48 -8.44 -13.76 8.93
N ASP A 49 -8.73 -12.50 8.67
CA ASP A 49 -9.78 -12.08 7.75
C ASP A 49 -9.29 -12.13 6.30
N ASP A 50 -10.16 -12.60 5.38
CA ASP A 50 -9.79 -12.75 3.98
C ASP A 50 -9.72 -11.44 3.23
N THR A 51 -10.48 -10.43 3.65
CA THR A 51 -10.44 -9.08 3.07
C THR A 51 -9.11 -8.43 3.39
N GLU A 52 -8.71 -8.49 4.67
CA GLU A 52 -7.40 -7.98 5.09
C GLU A 52 -6.24 -8.75 4.47
N LEU A 53 -6.37 -10.08 4.34
CA LEU A 53 -5.37 -10.89 3.62
C LEU A 53 -5.27 -10.48 2.16
N GLY A 54 -6.42 -10.28 1.48
CA GLY A 54 -6.46 -9.82 0.10
C GLY A 54 -5.79 -8.46 -0.07
N ARG A 55 -6.07 -7.53 0.84
CA ARG A 55 -5.47 -6.19 0.85
C ARG A 55 -3.95 -6.24 0.97
N GLN A 56 -3.42 -6.96 1.96
CA GLN A 56 -1.96 -7.05 2.18
C GLN A 56 -1.25 -7.80 1.04
N VAL A 57 -1.82 -8.92 0.58
CA VAL A 57 -1.27 -9.68 -0.55
C VAL A 57 -1.22 -8.83 -1.81
N CYS A 58 -2.30 -8.10 -2.11
CA CYS A 58 -2.34 -7.26 -3.29
C CYS A 58 -1.37 -6.09 -3.21
N ARG A 59 -1.32 -5.37 -2.08
CA ARG A 59 -0.33 -4.33 -1.82
C ARG A 59 1.08 -4.85 -2.13
N ASP A 60 1.42 -6.01 -1.58
CA ASP A 60 2.76 -6.56 -1.73
C ASP A 60 3.04 -7.02 -3.15
N MET A 61 2.10 -7.69 -3.81
CA MET A 61 2.27 -8.17 -5.19
C MET A 61 2.35 -7.02 -6.21
N ALA A 62 1.50 -6.01 -6.08
CA ALA A 62 1.36 -4.95 -7.08
C ALA A 62 2.27 -3.75 -6.83
N PHE A 63 2.68 -3.48 -5.59
CA PHE A 63 3.42 -2.28 -5.23
C PHE A 63 4.74 -2.62 -4.52
N THR A 64 4.68 -3.14 -3.28
CA THR A 64 5.87 -3.27 -2.41
C THR A 64 6.96 -4.15 -3.01
N THR A 65 6.58 -5.27 -3.65
CA THR A 65 7.55 -6.22 -4.24
C THR A 65 8.29 -5.61 -5.40
N LEU A 66 7.66 -4.75 -6.20
CA LEU A 66 8.33 -4.12 -7.35
C LEU A 66 9.46 -3.20 -6.89
N GLY A 67 9.26 -2.44 -5.81
CA GLY A 67 10.33 -1.65 -5.19
C GLY A 67 11.52 -2.51 -4.73
N PHE A 68 11.25 -3.72 -4.21
CA PHE A 68 12.32 -4.68 -3.87
C PHE A 68 13.05 -5.22 -5.11
N VAL A 69 12.33 -5.55 -6.18
CA VAL A 69 12.93 -6.01 -7.44
C VAL A 69 13.83 -4.93 -8.04
N VAL A 70 13.41 -3.65 -8.03
CA VAL A 70 14.23 -2.51 -8.47
C VAL A 70 15.50 -2.40 -7.64
N MET A 71 15.40 -2.51 -6.31
CA MET A 71 16.56 -2.48 -5.41
C MET A 71 17.54 -3.63 -5.71
N GLN A 72 17.04 -4.86 -5.92
CA GLN A 72 17.89 -5.98 -6.31
C GLN A 72 18.60 -5.73 -7.64
N ALA A 73 17.91 -5.15 -8.62
CA ALA A 73 18.50 -4.80 -9.91
C ALA A 73 19.61 -3.75 -9.75
N GLN A 74 19.42 -2.73 -8.92
CA GLN A 74 20.45 -1.73 -8.60
C GLN A 74 21.68 -2.33 -7.92
N GLN A 75 21.46 -3.23 -6.95
CA GLN A 75 22.54 -3.92 -6.27
C GLN A 75 23.41 -4.74 -7.24
N ARG A 76 22.80 -5.43 -8.20
CA ARG A 76 23.53 -6.25 -9.21
C ARG A 76 24.49 -5.44 -10.07
N VAL A 77 24.20 -4.16 -10.30
CA VAL A 77 25.06 -3.26 -11.09
C VAL A 77 25.91 -2.33 -10.22
N GLY A 78 26.02 -2.61 -8.92
CA GLY A 78 26.83 -1.83 -7.98
C GLY A 78 26.35 -0.39 -7.78
N GLN A 79 25.05 -0.13 -7.98
CA GLN A 79 24.46 1.19 -7.82
C GLN A 79 23.68 1.30 -6.49
N PRO A 80 23.73 2.47 -5.81
CA PRO A 80 22.95 2.68 -4.59
C PRO A 80 21.45 2.67 -4.84
N CYS A 81 20.70 2.08 -3.90
CA CYS A 81 19.25 2.17 -3.87
C CYS A 81 18.75 2.38 -2.44
N TRP A 82 17.85 3.34 -2.24
CA TRP A 82 17.17 3.57 -0.98
C TRP A 82 15.71 3.16 -1.10
N ARG A 83 15.23 2.42 -0.10
CA ARG A 83 13.82 2.05 0.03
C ARG A 83 13.17 2.82 1.17
N TYR A 84 11.99 3.39 0.93
CA TYR A 84 11.17 4.00 1.98
C TYR A 84 9.83 3.29 2.14
N TRP A 85 9.25 3.47 3.32
CA TRP A 85 7.91 3.00 3.69
C TRP A 85 7.15 4.16 4.32
N PHE A 86 6.11 4.64 3.67
CA PHE A 86 5.32 5.77 4.14
C PHE A 86 4.06 5.26 4.85
N ASP A 87 3.96 5.55 6.14
CA ASP A 87 2.88 5.05 7.01
C ASP A 87 2.25 6.16 7.86
N TYR A 88 2.56 7.42 7.53
CA TYR A 88 2.04 8.54 8.31
C TYR A 88 0.59 8.84 7.93
N VAL A 89 -0.27 8.90 8.95
CA VAL A 89 -1.66 9.34 8.84
C VAL A 89 -1.88 10.49 9.81
N ALA A 90 -2.32 11.64 9.28
CA ALA A 90 -2.65 12.80 10.10
C ALA A 90 -3.78 12.46 11.08
N GLU A 91 -3.68 12.97 12.31
CA GLU A 91 -4.61 12.64 13.40
C GLU A 91 -6.09 12.88 13.03
N ALA A 92 -6.37 14.00 12.35
CA ALA A 92 -7.72 14.34 11.88
C ALA A 92 -8.29 13.34 10.86
N GLU A 93 -7.44 12.55 10.21
CA GLU A 93 -7.80 11.64 9.12
C GLU A 93 -7.79 10.16 9.55
N HIS A 94 -7.54 9.85 10.82
CA HIS A 94 -7.51 8.46 11.31
C HIS A 94 -8.83 7.72 11.08
N ALA A 95 -9.96 8.44 11.08
CA ALA A 95 -11.27 7.88 10.77
C ALA A 95 -11.43 7.53 9.28
N THR A 96 -10.73 8.25 8.39
CA THR A 96 -10.75 8.02 6.94
C THR A 96 -9.80 6.89 6.56
N TYR A 97 -8.57 6.96 7.06
CA TYR A 97 -7.45 6.09 6.68
C TYR A 97 -7.20 4.99 7.72
N VAL A 98 -8.21 4.17 7.97
CA VAL A 98 -8.23 3.18 9.06
C VAL A 98 -7.16 2.09 8.96
N ASN A 99 -6.65 1.82 7.74
CA ASN A 99 -5.70 0.75 7.46
C ASN A 99 -4.27 1.26 7.19
N GLY A 100 -4.02 2.56 7.38
CA GLY A 100 -2.75 3.22 7.08
C GLY A 100 -2.84 4.20 5.91
N ALA A 101 -1.69 4.70 5.46
CA ALA A 101 -1.59 5.67 4.38
C ALA A 101 -2.01 5.05 3.04
N TRP A 102 -3.04 5.62 2.41
CA TRP A 102 -3.52 5.21 1.10
C TRP A 102 -2.50 5.50 0.00
N HIS A 103 -2.68 4.84 -1.15
CA HIS A 103 -1.95 5.17 -2.37
C HIS A 103 -1.99 6.68 -2.67
N GLY A 104 -0.81 7.30 -2.80
CA GLY A 104 -0.66 8.73 -3.10
C GLY A 104 -0.70 9.69 -1.90
N ASN A 105 -0.94 9.20 -0.67
CA ASN A 105 -0.97 10.05 0.52
C ASN A 105 0.39 10.69 0.85
N GLU A 106 1.49 10.17 0.33
CA GLU A 106 2.84 10.71 0.48
C GLU A 106 3.09 11.93 -0.42
N VAL A 107 2.35 12.05 -1.53
CA VAL A 107 2.59 13.08 -2.56
C VAL A 107 2.55 14.50 -1.95
N PRO A 108 1.55 14.89 -1.14
CA PRO A 108 1.52 16.23 -0.54
C PRO A 108 2.71 16.53 0.39
N TYR A 109 3.34 15.52 0.97
CA TYR A 109 4.53 15.68 1.83
C TYR A 109 5.79 15.87 0.99
N VAL A 110 5.90 15.14 -0.13
CA VAL A 110 7.02 15.28 -1.07
C VAL A 110 7.02 16.64 -1.75
N PHE A 111 5.84 17.17 -2.09
CA PHE A 111 5.67 18.44 -2.81
C PHE A 111 5.41 19.64 -1.90
N ASP A 112 5.35 19.44 -0.58
CA ASP A 112 5.05 20.50 0.41
C ASP A 112 3.74 21.26 0.10
N THR A 113 2.67 20.53 -0.21
CA THR A 113 1.35 21.09 -0.57
C THR A 113 0.26 20.82 0.47
N LEU A 114 0.64 20.50 1.71
CA LEU A 114 -0.30 20.17 2.80
C LEU A 114 -1.28 21.32 3.12
N THR A 115 -0.93 22.56 2.78
CA THR A 115 -1.77 23.75 2.99
C THR A 115 -2.89 23.89 1.96
N PHE A 116 -2.76 23.29 0.77
CA PHE A 116 -3.79 23.36 -0.28
C PHE A 116 -5.03 22.51 0.02
N GLY A 117 -4.89 21.45 0.82
CA GLY A 117 -6.01 20.59 1.25
C GLY A 117 -6.78 21.14 2.46
N ARG A 118 -6.23 22.13 3.17
CA ARG A 118 -6.97 22.86 4.21
C ARG A 118 -7.90 23.85 3.52
N ALA A 119 -9.16 23.47 3.36
CA ALA A 119 -10.21 24.47 3.13
C ALA A 119 -10.06 25.58 4.20
N CYS A 120 -10.05 26.82 3.73
CA CYS A 120 -9.99 28.01 4.57
C CYS A 120 -11.06 27.92 5.68
N PRO A 121 -10.71 28.10 6.97
CA PRO A 121 -11.72 28.25 8.01
C PRO A 121 -12.29 29.66 7.89
N THR A 122 -13.20 29.88 6.94
CA THR A 122 -13.98 31.12 6.85
C THR A 122 -15.45 30.84 7.15
N LEU A 123 -15.86 31.41 8.28
CA LEU A 123 -17.20 31.89 8.62
C LEU A 123 -18.27 30.83 8.92
N ARG A 124 -18.36 30.45 10.21
CA ARG A 124 -19.67 30.31 10.86
C ARG A 124 -19.84 31.56 11.73
N GLU A 125 -20.67 32.49 11.24
CA GLU A 125 -21.39 33.45 12.09
C GLU A 125 -22.48 32.70 12.87
#